data_AF-A0A4V3JQP3-F1
#
_entry.id   AF-A0A4V3JQP3-F1
#
_cell.length_a   1.000
_cell.length_b   1.000
_cell.length_c   1.000
_cell.angle_alpha   90.00
_cell.angle_beta   90.00
_cell.angle_gamma   90.00
#
_symmetry.space_group_name_H-M   'P 1'
#
loop_
_entity.id
_entity.type
_entity.pdbx_description
1 polymer ?
#
loop_
_entity_poly.entity_id
_entity_poly.type
_entity_poly.pdbx_seq_one_letter_code
_entity_poly.pdbx_strand_id
1 'polypeptide(L)'
;MKVKLLLSLGLLFVSFGFVLNAEKKAKSATEMNLHDFMEDYTKPATKLYDKKDNAEYLNKILEKVPDMAPEEQKAEWKEIIDAKLALGKPDETCKSCHTKFKKEYKKNYRKKLIQVPEELLGFPKEIKALLKK
;
A
#
# COMPACT_ATOMS: atom_id res chain seq x y z
N MET A 1 34.53 -43.41 -15.66
CA MET A 1 33.67 -42.98 -14.54
C MET A 1 33.71 -41.48 -14.20
N LYS A 2 34.67 -40.68 -14.72
CA LYS A 2 34.81 -39.25 -14.34
C LYS A 2 33.84 -38.28 -15.07
N VAL A 3 33.34 -38.65 -16.25
CA VAL A 3 32.46 -37.79 -17.07
C VAL A 3 31.01 -37.75 -16.54
N LYS A 4 30.53 -38.84 -15.94
CA LYS A 4 29.18 -38.91 -15.34
C LYS A 4 29.03 -38.01 -14.11
N LEU A 5 30.12 -37.79 -13.37
CA LEU A 5 30.13 -36.92 -12.17
C LEU A 5 30.09 -35.43 -12.52
N LEU A 6 30.65 -35.04 -13.67
CA LEU A 6 30.67 -33.64 -14.13
C LEU A 6 29.30 -33.19 -14.68
N LEU A 7 28.55 -34.10 -15.32
CA LEU A 7 27.19 -33.81 -15.79
C LEU A 7 26.19 -33.63 -14.63
N SER A 8 26.32 -34.40 -13.54
CA SER A 8 25.48 -34.23 -12.35
C SER A 8 25.75 -32.93 -11.59
N LEU A 9 26.97 -32.39 -11.66
CA LEU A 9 27.31 -31.13 -11.01
C LEU A 9 26.79 -29.92 -11.80
N GLY A 10 26.81 -29.98 -13.14
CA GLY A 10 26.23 -28.94 -14.00
C GLY A 10 24.71 -28.79 -13.84
N LEU A 11 23.98 -29.90 -13.66
CA LEU A 11 22.53 -29.86 -13.46
C LEU A 11 22.11 -29.19 -12.14
N LEU A 12 22.96 -29.28 -11.11
CA LEU A 12 22.73 -28.70 -9.78
C LEU A 12 22.88 -27.17 -9.75
N PHE A 13 23.69 -26.60 -10.64
CA PHE A 13 23.84 -25.14 -10.74
C PHE A 13 22.70 -24.47 -11.52
N VAL A 14 22.09 -25.16 -12.48
CA VAL A 14 20.94 -24.63 -13.25
C VAL A 14 19.68 -24.55 -12.38
N SER A 15 19.48 -25.51 -11.48
CA SER A 15 18.34 -25.51 -10.56
C SER A 15 18.46 -24.42 -9.47
N PHE A 16 19.66 -24.11 -8.98
CA PHE A 16 19.86 -23.00 -8.03
C PHE A 16 19.59 -21.62 -8.66
N GLY A 17 19.95 -21.43 -9.93
CA GLY A 17 19.65 -20.18 -10.66
C GLY A 17 18.15 -19.92 -10.83
N PHE A 18 17.34 -20.99 -10.98
CA PHE A 18 15.88 -20.88 -11.11
C PHE A 18 15.18 -20.56 -9.78
N VAL A 19 15.67 -21.11 -8.66
CA VAL A 19 15.11 -20.84 -7.32
C VAL A 19 15.35 -19.38 -6.91
N LEU A 20 16.56 -18.85 -7.14
CA LEU A 20 16.88 -17.45 -6.83
C LEU A 20 16.12 -16.43 -7.72
N ASN A 21 15.73 -16.82 -8.93
CA ASN A 21 14.92 -15.98 -9.82
C ASN A 21 13.41 -16.05 -9.47
N ALA A 22 12.95 -17.17 -8.91
CA ALA A 22 11.59 -17.32 -8.39
C ALA A 22 11.38 -16.49 -7.10
N GLU A 23 12.36 -16.43 -6.19
CA GLU A 23 12.29 -15.57 -5.00
C GLU A 23 12.19 -14.08 -5.33
N LYS A 24 12.82 -13.62 -6.43
CA LYS A 24 12.68 -12.22 -6.89
C LYS A 24 11.29 -11.88 -7.46
N LYS A 25 10.54 -12.89 -7.93
CA LYS A 25 9.16 -12.73 -8.40
C LYS A 25 8.12 -12.86 -7.29
N ALA A 26 8.48 -13.41 -6.12
CA ALA A 26 7.70 -13.28 -4.89
C ALA A 26 7.92 -11.88 -4.27
N LYS A 27 7.72 -10.84 -5.09
CA LYS A 27 7.79 -9.44 -4.71
C LYS A 27 6.59 -9.15 -3.80
N SER A 28 6.81 -9.27 -2.49
CA SER A 28 6.12 -8.58 -1.39
C SER A 28 4.71 -8.03 -1.69
N ALA A 29 3.74 -8.90 -1.93
CA ALA A 29 2.35 -8.50 -1.76
C ALA A 29 2.13 -8.28 -0.26
N THR A 30 2.28 -7.04 0.20
CA THR A 30 1.88 -6.69 1.56
C THR A 30 0.37 -6.68 1.59
N GLU A 31 -0.20 -7.72 2.22
CA GLU A 31 -1.62 -7.82 2.47
C GLU A 31 -1.93 -7.27 3.87
N MET A 32 -2.88 -6.36 3.95
CA MET A 32 -3.38 -5.83 5.21
C MET A 32 -4.84 -5.44 5.06
N ASN A 33 -5.55 -5.17 6.15
CA ASN A 33 -6.89 -4.63 6.03
C ASN A 33 -6.83 -3.11 5.78
N LEU A 34 -7.92 -2.55 5.22
CA LEU A 34 -7.98 -1.14 4.88
C LEU A 34 -7.83 -0.22 6.10
N HIS A 35 -8.20 -0.66 7.30
CA HIS A 35 -8.03 0.14 8.52
C HIS A 35 -6.56 0.27 8.90
N ASP A 36 -5.81 -0.83 8.90
CA ASP A 36 -4.39 -0.83 9.18
C ASP A 36 -3.63 -0.03 8.12
N PHE A 37 -4.04 -0.13 6.85
CA PHE A 37 -3.50 0.73 5.78
C PHE A 37 -3.66 2.22 6.10
N MET A 38 -4.84 2.65 6.58
CA MET A 38 -5.06 4.05 6.96
C MET A 38 -4.17 4.47 8.15
N GLU A 39 -4.01 3.60 9.15
CA GLU A 39 -3.15 3.90 10.30
C GLU A 39 -1.66 3.96 9.94
N ASP A 40 -1.21 3.10 9.02
CA ASP A 40 0.22 2.96 8.68
C ASP A 40 0.67 3.87 7.52
N TYR A 41 -0.24 4.29 6.64
CA TYR A 41 0.08 5.08 5.45
C TYR A 41 -0.53 6.48 5.52
N THR A 42 -1.86 6.60 5.62
CA THR A 42 -2.50 7.93 5.56
C THR A 42 -2.18 8.78 6.77
N LYS A 43 -2.24 8.22 7.98
CA LYS A 43 -2.00 8.97 9.22
C LYS A 43 -0.57 9.54 9.33
N PRO A 44 0.52 8.79 9.02
CA PRO A 44 1.86 9.37 8.94
C PRO A 44 1.99 10.44 7.84
N ALA A 45 1.33 10.24 6.69
CA ALA A 45 1.35 11.22 5.61
C ALA A 45 0.63 12.52 6.00
N THR A 46 -0.51 12.45 6.67
CA THR A 46 -1.19 13.63 7.25
C THR A 46 -0.30 14.33 8.25
N LYS A 47 0.36 13.59 9.14
CA LYS A 47 1.31 14.19 10.08
C LYS A 47 2.49 14.88 9.39
N LEU A 48 2.95 14.36 8.25
CA LEU A 48 4.00 14.99 7.46
C LEU A 48 3.50 16.27 6.80
N TYR A 49 2.29 16.25 6.24
CA TYR A 49 1.61 17.44 5.73
C TYR A 49 1.48 18.52 6.82
N ASP A 50 0.91 18.18 7.98
CA ASP A 50 0.69 19.14 9.08
C ASP A 50 2.00 19.78 9.59
N LYS A 51 3.11 19.03 9.56
CA LYS A 51 4.40 19.47 10.12
C LYS A 51 5.33 20.14 9.13
N LYS A 52 5.27 19.74 7.86
CA LYS A 52 6.23 20.13 6.82
C LYS A 52 5.60 20.69 5.57
N ASP A 53 4.28 20.88 5.59
CA ASP A 53 3.46 21.32 4.44
C ASP A 53 3.69 20.46 3.19
N ASN A 54 4.08 19.20 3.38
CA ASN A 54 4.35 18.27 2.29
C ASN A 54 3.12 17.37 2.08
N ALA A 55 2.25 17.81 1.17
CA ALA A 55 1.05 17.08 0.77
C ALA A 55 1.32 15.97 -0.26
N GLU A 56 2.53 15.86 -0.82
CA GLU A 56 2.83 14.96 -1.95
C GLU A 56 2.50 13.50 -1.63
N TYR A 57 2.97 13.01 -0.49
CA TYR A 57 2.73 11.63 -0.05
C TYR A 57 1.25 11.38 0.23
N LEU A 58 0.58 12.34 0.89
CA LEU A 58 -0.81 12.22 1.25
C LEU A 58 -1.69 12.18 -0.02
N ASN A 59 -1.42 13.04 -0.99
CA ASN A 59 -2.15 13.08 -2.26
C ASN A 59 -2.00 11.76 -3.03
N LYS A 60 -0.77 11.26 -3.20
CA LYS A 60 -0.51 9.98 -3.89
C LYS A 60 -1.21 8.80 -3.20
N ILE A 61 -1.22 8.77 -1.86
CA ILE A 61 -1.96 7.73 -1.14
C ILE A 61 -3.47 7.88 -1.42
N LEU A 62 -4.02 9.09 -1.27
CA LEU A 62 -5.45 9.35 -1.45
C LEU A 62 -5.94 9.03 -2.86
N GLU A 63 -5.11 9.23 -3.90
CA GLU A 63 -5.45 8.84 -5.28
C GLU A 63 -5.67 7.33 -5.45
N LYS A 64 -4.99 6.50 -4.64
CA LYS A 64 -5.12 5.03 -4.71
C LYS A 64 -6.14 4.45 -3.74
N VAL A 65 -6.49 5.19 -2.69
CA VAL A 65 -7.46 4.75 -1.68
C VAL A 65 -8.79 4.26 -2.26
N PRO A 66 -9.41 4.91 -3.27
CA PRO A 66 -10.68 4.44 -3.85
C PRO A 66 -10.58 3.03 -4.44
N ASP A 67 -9.43 2.65 -5.00
CA ASP A 67 -9.25 1.33 -5.61
C ASP A 67 -9.21 0.20 -4.57
N MET A 68 -8.83 0.55 -3.34
CA MET A 68 -8.78 -0.35 -2.19
C MET A 68 -10.10 -0.39 -1.39
N ALA A 69 -11.04 0.51 -1.71
CA ALA A 69 -12.36 0.53 -1.09
C ALA A 69 -13.22 -0.67 -1.56
N PRO A 70 -14.29 -1.03 -0.80
CA PRO A 70 -15.28 -1.99 -1.27
C PRO A 70 -15.85 -1.58 -2.63
N GLU A 71 -16.13 -2.56 -3.49
CA GLU A 71 -16.43 -2.33 -4.92
C GLU A 71 -17.63 -1.40 -5.11
N GLU A 72 -18.69 -1.64 -4.33
CA GLU A 72 -19.91 -0.83 -4.32
C GLU A 72 -19.73 0.58 -3.75
N GLN A 73 -18.62 0.84 -3.04
CA GLN A 73 -18.35 2.14 -2.42
C GLN A 73 -17.27 2.94 -3.17
N LYS A 74 -16.56 2.34 -4.14
CA LYS A 74 -15.41 2.99 -4.82
C LYS A 74 -15.74 4.36 -5.40
N ALA A 75 -16.90 4.49 -6.06
CA ALA A 75 -17.34 5.74 -6.65
C ALA A 75 -17.54 6.83 -5.60
N GLU A 76 -18.21 6.51 -4.49
CA GLU A 76 -18.45 7.48 -3.42
C GLU A 76 -17.17 7.84 -2.64
N TRP A 77 -16.27 6.87 -2.46
CA TRP A 77 -14.95 7.15 -1.90
C TRP A 77 -14.17 8.11 -2.78
N LYS A 78 -14.16 7.85 -4.10
CA LYS A 78 -13.51 8.71 -5.08
C LYS A 78 -14.11 10.12 -5.08
N GLU A 79 -15.43 10.25 -5.07
CA GLU A 79 -16.11 11.55 -5.02
C GLU A 79 -15.71 12.36 -3.78
N ILE A 80 -15.71 11.74 -2.59
CA ILE A 80 -15.30 12.41 -1.35
C ILE A 80 -13.83 12.84 -1.42
N ILE A 81 -12.96 11.97 -1.93
CA ILE A 81 -11.53 12.24 -2.06
C ILE A 81 -11.28 13.37 -3.03
N ASP A 82 -11.80 13.27 -4.26
CA ASP A 82 -11.62 14.27 -5.31
C ASP A 82 -12.15 15.63 -4.88
N ALA A 83 -13.31 15.68 -4.18
CA ALA A 83 -13.87 16.92 -3.65
C ALA A 83 -12.95 17.58 -2.60
N LYS A 84 -12.32 16.80 -1.73
CA LYS A 84 -11.40 17.32 -0.70
C LYS A 84 -10.05 17.72 -1.27
N LEU A 85 -9.53 16.97 -2.23
CA LEU A 85 -8.32 17.32 -2.97
C LEU A 85 -8.51 18.62 -3.76
N ALA A 86 -9.65 18.81 -4.43
CA ALA A 86 -9.97 20.03 -5.16
C ALA A 86 -10.06 21.27 -4.26
N LEU A 87 -10.46 21.10 -3.00
CA LEU A 87 -10.50 22.18 -2.00
C LEU A 87 -9.14 22.43 -1.31
N GLY A 88 -8.10 21.66 -1.64
CA GLY A 88 -6.80 21.74 -0.98
C GLY A 88 -6.84 21.27 0.47
N LYS A 89 -7.77 20.38 0.81
CA LYS A 89 -7.98 19.86 2.18
C LYS A 89 -7.81 18.34 2.26
N PRO A 90 -6.63 17.80 1.86
CA PRO A 90 -6.39 16.36 1.82
C PRO A 90 -6.46 15.70 3.22
N ASP A 91 -6.25 16.45 4.29
CA ASP A 91 -6.34 15.99 5.68
C ASP A 91 -7.79 15.69 6.13
N GLU A 92 -8.78 16.42 5.60
CA GLU A 92 -10.19 16.24 5.94
C GLU A 92 -10.78 14.95 5.33
N THR A 93 -10.10 14.39 4.31
CA THR A 93 -10.59 13.26 3.51
C THR A 93 -10.86 12.02 4.33
N CYS A 94 -9.91 11.63 5.20
CA CYS A 94 -10.05 10.45 6.04
C CYS A 94 -11.23 10.59 7.02
N LYS A 95 -11.46 11.79 7.54
CA LYS A 95 -12.58 12.09 8.45
C LYS A 95 -13.93 11.98 7.73
N SER A 96 -14.02 12.51 6.51
CA SER A 96 -15.22 12.39 5.68
C SER A 96 -15.56 10.93 5.35
N CYS A 97 -14.59 10.15 4.87
CA CYS A 97 -14.79 8.73 4.58
C CYS A 97 -15.16 7.94 5.85
N HIS A 98 -14.46 8.18 6.97
CA HIS A 98 -14.78 7.52 8.24
C HIS A 98 -16.18 7.86 8.74
N THR A 99 -16.64 9.10 8.58
CA THR A 99 -17.99 9.50 9.03
C THR A 99 -19.08 8.78 8.25
N LYS A 100 -18.88 8.61 6.93
CA LYS A 100 -19.86 7.96 6.05
C LYS A 100 -19.83 6.43 6.16
N PHE A 101 -18.65 5.82 6.11
CA PHE A 101 -18.52 4.37 5.91
C PHE A 101 -18.18 3.57 7.18
N LYS A 102 -17.86 4.19 8.33
CA LYS A 102 -17.39 3.47 9.54
C LYS A 102 -18.29 2.32 9.97
N LYS A 103 -19.61 2.53 10.00
CA LYS A 103 -20.56 1.51 10.48
C LYS A 103 -20.58 0.29 9.56
N GLU A 104 -20.69 0.54 8.27
CA GLU A 104 -20.75 -0.50 7.24
C GLU A 104 -19.42 -1.23 7.10
N TYR A 105 -18.30 -0.50 7.05
CA TYR A 105 -16.95 -1.05 7.04
C TYR A 105 -16.70 -1.98 8.23
N LYS A 106 -17.04 -1.53 9.45
CA LYS A 106 -16.84 -2.34 10.67
C LYS A 106 -17.64 -3.66 10.61
N LYS A 107 -18.82 -3.64 10.01
CA LYS A 107 -19.73 -4.80 9.92
C LYS A 107 -19.28 -5.79 8.84
N ASN A 108 -18.93 -5.29 7.65
CA ASN A 108 -18.82 -6.12 6.45
C ASN A 108 -17.37 -6.29 5.96
N TYR A 109 -16.48 -5.33 6.22
CA TYR A 109 -15.19 -5.22 5.52
C TYR A 109 -13.95 -5.17 6.41
N ARG A 110 -14.12 -5.08 7.74
CA ARG A 110 -12.99 -4.97 8.70
C ARG A 110 -11.92 -6.06 8.54
N LYS A 111 -12.31 -7.28 8.17
CA LYS A 111 -11.39 -8.41 7.99
C LYS A 111 -10.97 -8.62 6.53
N LYS A 112 -11.50 -7.83 5.60
CA LYS A 112 -11.17 -7.94 4.17
C LYS A 112 -9.75 -7.44 3.97
N LEU A 113 -8.91 -8.30 3.40
CA LEU A 113 -7.55 -7.94 3.04
C LEU A 113 -7.56 -7.21 1.70
N ILE A 114 -6.70 -6.21 1.61
CA ILE A 114 -6.37 -5.47 0.41
C ILE A 114 -4.90 -5.71 0.09
N GLN A 115 -4.57 -5.64 -1.20
CA GLN A 115 -3.19 -5.62 -1.64
C GLN A 115 -2.73 -4.17 -1.68
N VAL A 116 -1.63 -3.88 -0.97
CA VAL A 116 -1.04 -2.54 -1.01
C VAL A 116 -0.38 -2.32 -2.37
N PRO A 117 -0.66 -1.21 -3.08
CA PRO A 117 0.01 -0.89 -4.34
C PRO A 117 1.53 -0.83 -4.19
N GLU A 118 2.29 -1.40 -5.14
CA GLU A 118 3.76 -1.46 -5.08
C GLU A 118 4.40 -0.09 -4.88
N GLU A 119 3.82 0.94 -5.50
CA GLU A 119 4.25 2.34 -5.41
C GLU A 119 4.17 2.92 -3.99
N LEU A 120 3.31 2.39 -3.12
CA LEU A 120 3.12 2.90 -1.76
C LEU A 120 4.01 2.18 -0.74
N LEU A 121 4.53 0.98 -1.04
CA LEU A 121 5.25 0.13 -0.07
C LEU A 121 6.43 0.83 0.63
N GLY A 122 7.09 1.78 -0.04
CA GLY A 122 8.20 2.58 0.51
C GLY A 122 7.76 3.73 1.43
N PHE A 123 6.52 4.20 1.28
CA PHE A 123 6.06 5.46 1.86
C PHE A 123 6.16 5.50 3.39
N PRO A 124 5.75 4.47 4.15
CA PRO A 124 5.85 4.53 5.61
C PRO A 124 7.29 4.76 6.10
N LYS A 125 8.28 4.17 5.42
CA LYS A 125 9.70 4.34 5.77
C LYS A 125 10.21 5.72 5.39
N GLU A 126 9.87 6.18 4.18
CA GLU A 126 10.27 7.50 3.66
C GLU A 126 9.68 8.64 4.49
N ILE A 127 8.37 8.61 4.75
CA ILE A 127 7.66 9.57 5.59
C ILE A 127 8.28 9.61 6.99
N LYS A 128 8.56 8.44 7.58
CA LYS A 128 9.19 8.37 8.91
C LYS A 128 10.59 8.97 8.92
N ALA A 129 11.38 8.79 7.86
CA ALA A 129 12.69 9.41 7.74
C ALA A 129 12.57 10.93 7.60
N LEU A 130 11.61 11.42 6.80
CA LEU A 130 11.34 12.85 6.65
C LEU A 130 10.86 13.50 7.94
N LEU A 131 10.01 12.82 8.73
CA LEU A 131 9.51 13.32 10.02
C LEU A 131 10.57 13.41 11.13
N LYS A 132 11.69 12.68 10.99
CA LYS A 132 12.82 12.71 11.94
C LYS A 132 13.85 13.80 11.63
N LYS A 133 13.93 14.22 10.37
CA LYS A 133 14.73 15.38 9.94
C LYS A 133 14.03 16.66 10.36
#